data_AF-A0A7S3HI52-F1
#
_entry.id   AF-A0A7S3HI52-F1
#
_cell.length_a   1.000
_cell.length_b   1.000
_cell.length_c   1.000
_cell.angle_alpha   90.00
_cell.angle_beta   90.00
_cell.angle_gamma   90.00
#
_symmetry.space_group_name_H-M   'P 1'
#
loop_
_entity.id
_entity.type
_entity.pdbx_description
1 polymer ?
#
loop_
_entity_poly.entity_id
_entity_poly.type
_entity_poly.pdbx_seq_one_letter_code
_entity_poly.pdbx_strand_id
1 'polypeptide(L)'
;MWSCPHHAGCVTCGRRGAAAGFLFRCEMCPNSYCEDCLPAEHHFVGVCERWAELGYATPGSSCFIHCSTGCAKFALEQENHTANETAVVVSGGSATKVKKEKVAKKTAQGKK
;
A
#
# COMPACT_ATOMS: atom_id res chain seq x y z
N MET A 1 13.68 -1.01 -25.15
CA MET A 1 13.35 0.08 -24.20
C MET A 1 12.69 -0.58 -22.99
N TRP A 2 13.28 -0.48 -21.79
CA TRP A 2 12.66 -1.01 -20.58
C TRP A 2 11.71 0.04 -19.99
N SER A 3 10.53 -0.37 -19.56
CA SER A 3 9.55 0.50 -18.92
C SER A 3 9.12 -0.13 -17.59
N CYS A 4 9.06 0.67 -16.53
CA CYS A 4 8.67 0.19 -15.21
C CYS A 4 7.25 -0.42 -15.28
N PRO A 5 7.03 -1.64 -14.74
CA PRO A 5 5.75 -2.34 -14.80
C PRO A 5 4.56 -1.54 -14.25
N HIS A 6 4.79 -0.71 -13.23
CA HIS A 6 3.77 0.19 -12.66
C HIS A 6 3.27 1.27 -13.62
N HIS A 7 3.98 1.48 -14.74
CA HIS A 7 3.61 2.41 -15.81
C HIS A 7 3.14 1.69 -17.08
N ALA A 8 3.14 0.36 -17.10
CA ALA A 8 2.78 -0.41 -18.29
C ALA A 8 1.27 -0.33 -18.60
N GLY A 9 0.42 -0.36 -17.56
CA GLY A 9 -1.03 -0.30 -17.65
C GLY A 9 -1.72 -1.27 -16.69
N CYS A 10 -3.04 -1.20 -16.62
CA CYS A 10 -3.83 -2.11 -15.79
C CYS A 10 -3.61 -3.57 -16.23
N VAL A 11 -3.29 -4.46 -15.29
CA VAL A 11 -3.05 -5.89 -15.58
C VAL A 11 -4.28 -6.64 -16.10
N THR A 12 -5.48 -6.11 -15.82
CA THR A 12 -6.75 -6.75 -16.20
C THR A 12 -7.25 -6.26 -17.56
N CYS A 13 -7.28 -4.94 -17.79
CA CYS A 13 -7.87 -4.35 -19.00
C CYS A 13 -6.85 -3.69 -19.94
N GLY A 14 -5.59 -3.57 -19.54
CA GLY A 14 -4.52 -2.97 -20.34
C GLY A 14 -4.57 -1.45 -20.49
N ARG A 15 -5.57 -0.76 -19.93
CA ARG A 15 -5.68 0.71 -20.02
C ARG A 15 -4.52 1.41 -19.30
N ARG A 16 -4.04 2.53 -19.86
CA ARG A 16 -2.92 3.34 -19.35
C ARG A 16 -3.11 4.83 -19.67
N GLY A 17 -2.38 5.69 -18.97
CA GLY A 17 -2.43 7.14 -19.18
C GLY A 17 -3.85 7.70 -18.98
N ALA A 18 -4.26 8.64 -19.83
CA ALA A 18 -5.59 9.25 -19.75
C ALA A 18 -6.75 8.25 -19.87
N ALA A 19 -6.56 7.14 -20.59
CA ALA A 19 -7.60 6.12 -20.75
C ALA A 19 -7.84 5.30 -19.46
N ALA A 20 -6.86 5.23 -18.56
CA ALA A 20 -7.04 4.61 -17.26
C ALA A 20 -7.54 5.61 -16.20
N GLY A 21 -7.48 6.91 -16.49
CA GLY A 21 -7.70 7.98 -15.51
C GLY A 21 -6.65 7.94 -14.41
N PHE A 22 -6.92 7.12 -13.40
CA PHE A 22 -6.09 6.91 -12.23
C PHE A 22 -5.56 5.48 -12.16
N LEU A 23 -4.26 5.32 -11.87
CA LEU A 23 -3.65 4.00 -11.70
C LEU A 23 -3.30 3.73 -10.24
N PHE A 24 -3.85 2.63 -9.72
CA PHE A 24 -3.51 2.07 -8.42
C PHE A 24 -2.35 1.09 -8.58
N ARG A 25 -1.21 1.41 -7.98
CA ARG A 25 0.02 0.63 -8.09
C ARG A 25 0.17 -0.23 -6.87
N CYS A 26 0.49 -1.52 -7.05
CA CYS A 26 0.80 -2.32 -5.89
C CYS A 26 2.17 -1.96 -5.33
N GLU A 27 2.25 -1.73 -4.02
CA GLU A 27 3.53 -1.46 -3.37
C GLU A 27 4.47 -2.69 -3.43
N MET A 28 3.91 -3.89 -3.29
CA MET A 28 4.68 -5.12 -3.06
C MET A 28 4.89 -5.95 -4.33
N CYS A 29 4.25 -5.60 -5.45
CA CYS A 29 4.36 -6.35 -6.68
C CYS A 29 4.30 -5.42 -7.91
N PRO A 30 4.72 -5.88 -9.09
CA PRO A 30 4.79 -5.03 -10.29
C PRO A 30 3.42 -4.71 -10.91
N ASN A 31 2.31 -5.18 -10.33
CA ASN A 31 0.98 -5.03 -10.90
C ASN A 31 0.41 -3.62 -10.66
N SER A 32 -0.40 -3.16 -11.62
CA SER A 32 -1.20 -1.95 -11.48
C SER A 32 -2.63 -2.17 -11.98
N TYR A 33 -3.57 -1.37 -11.48
CA TYR A 33 -5.01 -1.50 -11.73
C TYR A 33 -5.63 -0.13 -12.00
N CYS A 34 -6.59 -0.05 -12.92
CA CYS A 34 -7.45 1.13 -13.02
C CYS A 34 -8.58 1.06 -12.00
N GLU A 35 -9.32 2.15 -11.83
CA GLU A 35 -10.48 2.25 -10.92
C GLU A 35 -11.52 1.15 -11.14
N ASP A 36 -11.79 0.77 -12.38
CA ASP A 36 -12.78 -0.27 -12.70
C ASP A 36 -12.31 -1.70 -12.45
N CYS A 37 -11.00 -1.93 -12.41
CA CYS A 37 -10.41 -3.28 -12.32
C CYS A 37 -9.73 -3.51 -10.97
N LEU A 38 -10.09 -2.72 -9.97
CA LEU A 38 -9.52 -2.79 -8.64
C LEU A 38 -10.03 -4.06 -7.93
N PRO A 39 -9.15 -4.94 -7.41
CA PRO A 39 -9.59 -6.17 -6.78
C PRO A 39 -10.32 -5.87 -5.46
N ALA A 40 -11.40 -6.60 -5.17
CA ALA A 40 -12.23 -6.35 -3.99
C ALA A 40 -11.46 -6.44 -2.66
N GLU A 41 -10.45 -7.31 -2.60
CA GLU A 41 -9.60 -7.52 -1.42
C GLU A 41 -8.43 -6.53 -1.31
N HIS A 42 -8.42 -5.47 -2.13
CA HIS A 42 -7.37 -4.45 -2.05
C HIS A 42 -7.39 -3.69 -0.71
N HIS A 43 -6.21 -3.22 -0.30
CA HIS A 43 -6.05 -2.31 0.83
C HIS A 43 -5.31 -1.05 0.39
N PHE A 44 -5.80 0.12 0.79
CA PHE A 44 -5.13 1.40 0.51
C PHE A 44 -4.00 1.63 1.49
N VAL A 45 -2.80 1.89 0.97
CA VAL A 45 -1.62 2.18 1.78
C VAL A 45 -1.53 3.69 2.06
N GLY A 46 -2.02 4.52 1.12
CA GLY A 46 -1.87 5.97 1.20
C GLY A 46 -0.46 6.38 0.79
N VAL A 47 0.35 6.80 1.76
CA VAL A 47 1.75 7.17 1.53
C VAL A 47 2.63 5.94 1.70
N CYS A 48 3.39 5.56 0.68
CA CYS A 48 4.38 4.51 0.83
C CYS A 48 5.69 5.09 1.35
N GLU A 49 5.96 4.84 2.63
CA GLU A 49 7.14 5.36 3.34
C GLU A 49 8.45 4.96 2.64
N ARG A 50 8.56 3.69 2.21
CA ARG A 50 9.72 3.17 1.46
C ARG A 50 10.08 4.01 0.24
N TRP A 51 9.07 4.47 -0.51
CA TRP A 51 9.30 5.29 -1.70
C TRP A 51 9.57 6.75 -1.31
N ALA A 52 8.92 7.26 -0.28
CA ALA A 52 9.15 8.60 0.24
C ALA A 52 10.59 8.76 0.77
N GLU A 53 11.13 7.76 1.47
CA GLU A 53 12.53 7.73 1.96
C GLU A 53 13.56 7.78 0.83
N LEU A 54 13.22 7.19 -0.33
CA LEU A 54 14.03 7.28 -1.55
C LEU A 54 13.90 8.63 -2.28
N GLY A 55 13.14 9.57 -1.73
CA GLY A 55 12.87 10.88 -2.33
C GLY A 55 11.85 10.85 -3.45
N TYR A 56 11.09 9.76 -3.61
CA TYR A 56 10.05 9.67 -4.63
C TYR A 56 8.76 10.36 -4.18
N ALA A 57 8.47 11.50 -4.80
CA ALA A 57 7.18 12.17 -4.65
C ALA A 57 6.11 11.42 -5.45
N THR A 58 5.10 10.90 -4.75
CA THR A 58 3.98 10.21 -5.42
C THR A 58 3.16 11.23 -6.20
N PRO A 59 3.00 11.07 -7.54
CA PRO A 59 2.22 12.01 -8.32
C PRO A 59 0.73 11.87 -7.99
N GLY A 60 -0.01 12.98 -8.02
CA GLY A 60 -1.45 13.00 -7.69
C GLY A 60 -2.36 12.20 -8.63
N SER A 61 -1.80 11.58 -9.68
CA SER A 61 -2.49 10.67 -10.61
C SER A 61 -2.28 9.19 -10.30
N SER A 62 -1.65 8.85 -9.17
CA SER A 62 -1.47 7.48 -8.70
C SER A 62 -1.49 7.36 -7.19
N CYS A 63 -1.91 6.19 -6.69
CA CYS A 63 -1.87 5.84 -5.27
C CYS A 63 -1.35 4.40 -5.11
N PHE A 64 -0.77 4.11 -3.95
CA PHE A 64 -0.29 2.78 -3.60
C PHE A 64 -1.36 1.94 -2.89
N ILE A 65 -1.44 0.67 -3.30
CA ILE A 65 -2.33 -0.33 -2.72
C ILE A 65 -1.57 -1.63 -2.42
N HIS A 66 -2.19 -2.50 -1.63
CA HIS A 66 -1.88 -3.93 -1.62
C HIS A 66 -2.97 -4.64 -2.41
N CYS A 67 -2.62 -5.28 -3.53
CA CYS A 67 -3.62 -5.82 -4.45
C CYS A 67 -4.20 -7.18 -4.02
N SER A 68 -3.61 -7.83 -3.01
CA SER A 68 -4.08 -9.10 -2.48
C SER A 68 -3.69 -9.23 -1.00
N THR A 69 -4.34 -10.17 -0.32
CA THR A 69 -3.97 -10.55 1.06
C THR A 69 -2.53 -11.03 1.17
N GLY A 70 -1.98 -11.63 0.11
CA GLY A 70 -0.57 -12.01 0.03
C GLY A 70 0.36 -10.79 0.03
N CYS A 71 0.06 -9.78 -0.79
CA CYS A 71 0.83 -8.53 -0.81
C CYS A 71 0.73 -7.78 0.53
N ALA A 72 -0.44 -7.78 1.17
CA ALA A 72 -0.61 -7.17 2.48
C ALA A 72 0.24 -7.87 3.56
N LYS A 73 0.23 -9.21 3.59
CA LYS A 73 1.10 -9.98 4.51
C LYS A 73 2.58 -9.73 4.25
N PHE A 74 2.99 -9.70 2.98
CA PHE A 74 4.38 -9.45 2.63
C PHE A 74 4.84 -8.05 3.04
N ALA A 75 3.97 -7.04 2.95
CA ALA A 75 4.27 -5.70 3.48
C ALA A 75 4.51 -5.73 5.01
N LEU A 76 3.67 -6.47 5.74
CA LEU A 76 3.82 -6.67 7.19
C LEU A 76 5.09 -7.47 7.54
N GLU A 77 5.51 -8.41 6.72
CA GLU A 77 6.77 -9.13 6.95
C GLU A 77 7.96 -8.18 6.78
N GLN A 78 7.94 -7.31 5.76
CA GLN A 78 9.02 -6.37 5.48
C GLN A 78 9.22 -5.34 6.60
N GLU A 79 8.16 -4.80 7.21
CA GLU A 79 8.29 -3.93 8.41
C GLU A 79 8.92 -4.69 9.60
N ASN A 80 8.66 -5.99 9.74
CA ASN A 80 9.23 -6.79 10.82
C ASN A 80 10.71 -7.15 10.55
N HIS A 81 11.10 -7.30 9.29
CA HIS A 81 12.51 -7.46 8.91
C HIS A 81 13.30 -6.17 9.11
N THR A 82 12.78 -5.01 8.69
CA THR A 82 13.46 -3.73 8.94
C THR A 82 13.53 -3.42 10.43
N ALA A 83 12.51 -3.77 11.23
CA ALA A 83 12.53 -3.64 12.68
C ALA A 83 13.55 -4.56 13.39
N ASN A 84 13.84 -5.72 12.80
CA ASN A 84 14.86 -6.65 13.32
C ASN A 84 16.27 -6.19 12.93
N GLU A 85 16.48 -5.74 11.69
CA GLU A 85 17.79 -5.25 11.24
C GLU A 85 18.17 -3.90 11.83
N THR A 86 17.20 -3.02 12.16
CA THR A 86 17.45 -1.77 12.88
C THR A 86 17.81 -1.96 14.36
N ALA A 87 17.76 -3.18 14.90
CA ALA A 87 18.36 -3.48 16.19
C ALA A 87 19.91 -3.50 16.16
N VAL A 88 20.55 -3.45 14.98
CA VAL A 88 21.99 -3.23 14.85
C VAL A 88 22.31 -1.72 14.78
N VAL A 89 22.37 -1.11 15.96
CA VAL A 89 23.07 0.14 16.32
C VAL A 89 23.21 1.25 15.26
N VAL A 90 22.24 2.19 15.23
CA VAL A 90 22.58 3.61 15.07
C VAL A 90 21.82 4.42 16.12
N SER A 91 22.61 5.03 17.01
CA SER A 91 22.17 5.96 18.05
C SER A 91 21.62 7.24 17.41
N GLY A 92 20.33 7.55 17.60
CA GLY A 92 19.76 8.86 17.28
C GLY A 92 18.25 8.81 17.04
N GLY A 93 17.46 9.23 18.02
CA GLY A 93 16.02 8.96 18.08
C GLY A 93 15.08 10.03 17.51
N SER A 94 13.82 9.62 17.29
CA SER A 94 12.62 10.30 17.79
C SER A 94 11.41 9.42 17.60
N ALA A 95 10.81 9.04 18.73
CA ALA A 95 9.58 8.26 18.80
C ALA A 95 8.36 9.14 18.47
N THR A 96 7.47 8.67 17.61
CA THR A 96 6.09 9.18 17.55
C THR A 96 5.10 8.04 17.75
N LYS A 97 4.41 8.12 18.89
CA LYS A 97 3.49 7.13 19.45
C LYS A 97 2.13 7.21 18.75
N VAL A 98 1.79 6.24 17.90
CA VAL A 98 0.42 6.11 17.36
C VAL A 98 -0.46 5.36 18.36
N LYS A 99 -1.49 6.05 18.85
CA LYS A 99 -2.49 5.55 19.80
C LYS A 99 -3.46 4.61 19.08
N LYS A 100 -3.47 3.33 19.45
CA LYS A 100 -4.49 2.35 19.04
C LYS A 100 -5.84 2.76 19.63
N GLU A 101 -6.76 3.23 18.80
CA GLU A 101 -8.16 3.36 19.18
C GLU A 101 -8.95 2.11 18.75
N LYS A 102 -9.70 1.59 19.71
CA LYS A 102 -10.31 0.26 19.73
C LYS A 102 -11.71 0.37 19.11
N VAL A 103 -11.92 -0.18 17.92
CA VAL A 103 -13.27 -0.23 17.34
C VAL A 103 -14.11 -1.24 18.14
N ALA A 104 -15.04 -0.71 18.93
CA ALA A 104 -15.94 -1.50 19.76
C ALA A 104 -17.03 -2.12 18.87
N LYS A 105 -17.01 -3.45 18.75
CA LYS A 105 -18.12 -4.26 18.22
C LYS A 105 -19.37 -4.00 19.05
N LYS A 106 -20.40 -3.37 18.47
CA LYS A 106 -21.77 -3.38 19.02
C LYS A 106 -22.47 -4.65 18.54
N THR A 107 -22.58 -5.64 19.42
CA THR A 107 -23.50 -6.77 19.23
C THR A 107 -24.86 -6.38 19.81
N ALA A 108 -25.90 -6.55 19.00
CA ALA A 108 -27.31 -6.37 19.33
C ALA A 108 -27.87 -7.54 20.15
N GLN A 109 -28.87 -7.24 21.02
CA GLN A 109 -30.02 -8.05 21.48
C GLN A 109 -30.49 -7.47 22.84
N GLY A 110 -31.73 -7.08 23.12
CA GLY A 110 -33.01 -7.53 22.59
C GLY A 110 -33.67 -8.51 23.57
N LYS A 111 -34.26 -8.04 24.69
CA LYS A 111 -35.30 -8.77 25.45
C LYS A 111 -35.95 -7.87 26.51
N LYS A 112 -37.25 -7.63 26.37
CA LYS A 112 -38.19 -7.36 27.46
C LYS A 112 -39.24 -8.46 27.42
#